data_AF-A0A177ETR5-F1
#
_entry.id   AF-A0A177ETR5-F1
#
_cell.length_a   1.000
_cell.length_b   1.000
_cell.length_c   1.000
_cell.angle_alpha   90.00
_cell.angle_beta   90.00
_cell.angle_gamma   90.00
#
_symmetry.space_group_name_H-M   'P 1'
#
loop_
_entity.id
_entity.type
_entity.pdbx_description
1 polymer ?
#
loop_
_entity_poly.entity_id
_entity_poly.type
_entity_poly.pdbx_seq_one_letter_code
_entity_poly.pdbx_strand_id
1 'polypeptide(L)'
;MTTNNSNIALLIDGDNVSPKIITGLMAEIANYGTASVRRIYGDWTSPSLKSWKGCLLNNSITPMQQFAYTSGKNSTDGAMIIDAMDLLYTGRFSAFCIVSSDSDFTRLAARIREQGVTVYGFGERKTNTAFIAACHEFMYFDALNVELEESLAAPKSPREAMAPVLVRTQQTTRPLDQAALKGLALAVTNAPIYTDNWVNLATSAAI
;
A
#
# COMPACT_ATOMS: atom_id res chain seq x y z
N MET A 1 -2.11 -26.49 15.01
CA MET A 1 -1.82 -26.17 13.60
C MET A 1 -1.32 -24.74 13.56
N THR A 2 -0.01 -24.52 13.53
CA THR A 2 0.55 -23.17 13.37
C THR A 2 0.37 -22.78 11.92
N THR A 3 -0.51 -21.83 11.62
CA THR A 3 -0.50 -21.10 10.36
C THR A 3 0.88 -20.47 10.23
N ASN A 4 1.78 -21.11 9.48
CA ASN A 4 3.14 -20.64 9.31
C ASN A 4 3.04 -19.41 8.39
N ASN A 5 2.82 -18.25 9.00
CA ASN A 5 2.59 -17.01 8.29
C ASN A 5 3.94 -16.56 7.71
N SER A 6 4.24 -16.98 6.47
CA SER A 6 5.47 -16.67 5.77
C SER A 6 5.71 -15.16 5.75
N ASN A 7 6.77 -14.71 6.42
CA ASN A 7 7.16 -13.31 6.46
C ASN A 7 7.88 -12.94 5.17
N ILE A 8 7.37 -11.93 4.48
CA ILE A 8 7.88 -11.48 3.19
C ILE A 8 8.46 -10.07 3.30
N ALA A 9 9.62 -9.87 2.72
CA ALA A 9 10.20 -8.55 2.48
C ALA A 9 9.85 -8.09 1.05
N LEU A 10 9.01 -7.06 0.93
CA LEU A 10 8.65 -6.44 -0.34
C LEU A 10 9.51 -5.21 -0.58
N LEU A 11 10.27 -5.23 -1.68
CA LEU A 11 11.17 -4.17 -2.13
C LEU A 11 10.78 -3.73 -3.53
N ILE A 12 10.41 -2.45 -3.66
CA ILE A 12 9.90 -1.87 -4.91
C ILE A 12 10.86 -0.82 -5.43
N ASP A 13 11.25 -0.95 -6.69
CA ASP A 13 11.95 0.07 -7.44
C ASP A 13 10.94 1.14 -7.91
N GLY A 14 10.82 2.22 -7.14
CA GLY A 14 9.80 3.25 -7.38
C GLY A 14 10.07 4.11 -8.61
N ASP A 15 11.34 4.23 -9.02
CA ASP A 15 11.73 5.05 -10.18
C ASP A 15 11.33 4.38 -11.49
N ASN A 16 11.36 3.05 -11.54
CA ASN A 16 11.08 2.27 -12.75
C ASN A 16 9.70 1.59 -12.76
N VAL A 17 8.97 1.60 -11.64
CA VAL A 17 7.67 0.94 -11.51
C VAL A 17 6.52 1.96 -11.48
N SER A 18 5.38 1.59 -12.04
CA SER A 18 4.16 2.40 -12.00
C SER A 18 3.29 2.07 -10.78
N PRO A 19 2.70 3.06 -10.09
CA PRO A 19 1.79 2.81 -8.95
C PRO A 19 0.58 1.95 -9.30
N LYS A 20 0.21 1.86 -10.60
CA LYS A 20 -0.98 1.11 -11.07
C LYS A 20 -0.93 -0.37 -10.72
N ILE A 21 0.27 -0.96 -10.64
CA ILE A 21 0.44 -2.40 -10.39
C ILE A 21 0.26 -2.78 -8.92
N ILE A 22 0.29 -1.82 -7.99
CA ILE A 22 0.38 -2.12 -6.56
C ILE A 22 -0.81 -2.89 -6.03
N THR A 23 -2.02 -2.57 -6.47
CA THR A 23 -3.21 -3.29 -6.01
C THR A 23 -3.12 -4.78 -6.35
N GLY A 24 -2.73 -5.11 -7.59
CA GLY A 24 -2.62 -6.50 -8.06
C GLY A 24 -1.42 -7.19 -7.44
N LEU A 25 -0.29 -6.49 -7.34
CA LEU A 25 0.90 -6.96 -6.65
C LEU A 25 0.61 -7.35 -5.19
N MET A 26 -0.09 -6.50 -4.45
CA MET A 26 -0.41 -6.76 -3.04
C MET A 26 -1.37 -7.94 -2.89
N ALA A 27 -2.33 -8.09 -3.82
CA ALA A 27 -3.21 -9.25 -3.87
C ALA A 27 -2.43 -10.54 -4.13
N GLU A 28 -1.48 -10.51 -5.07
CA GLU A 28 -0.66 -11.66 -5.41
C GLU A 28 0.28 -12.05 -4.27
N ILE A 29 0.93 -11.08 -3.62
CA ILE A 29 1.82 -11.35 -2.49
C ILE A 29 1.05 -11.98 -1.31
N ALA A 30 -0.23 -11.65 -1.14
CA ALA A 30 -1.07 -12.25 -0.10
C ALA A 30 -1.26 -13.77 -0.28
N ASN A 31 -1.11 -14.30 -1.50
CA ASN A 31 -1.13 -15.74 -1.77
C ASN A 31 0.11 -16.45 -1.22
N TYR A 32 1.24 -15.76 -1.10
CA TYR A 32 2.51 -16.33 -0.63
C TYR A 32 2.72 -16.16 0.89
N GLY A 33 2.16 -15.11 1.48
CA GLY A 33 2.33 -14.82 2.90
C GLY A 33 2.02 -13.38 3.27
N THR A 34 2.60 -12.93 4.38
CA THR A 34 2.42 -11.55 4.87
C THR A 34 3.63 -10.70 4.54
N ALA A 35 3.41 -9.64 3.76
CA ALA A 35 4.41 -8.61 3.50
C ALA A 35 4.64 -7.77 4.76
N SER A 36 5.54 -8.24 5.63
CA SER A 36 5.88 -7.67 6.94
C SER A 36 6.83 -6.47 6.82
N VAL A 37 7.58 -6.38 5.73
CA VAL A 37 8.29 -5.16 5.32
C VAL A 37 7.85 -4.79 3.93
N ARG A 38 7.55 -3.52 3.72
CA ARG A 38 7.14 -2.95 2.44
C ARG A 38 7.91 -1.65 2.25
N ARG A 39 8.88 -1.66 1.36
CA ARG A 39 9.73 -0.50 1.06
C ARG A 39 9.68 -0.20 -0.42
N ILE A 40 9.68 1.08 -0.73
CA ILE A 40 9.80 1.58 -2.10
C ILE A 40 10.96 2.58 -2.16
N TYR A 41 11.85 2.39 -3.11
CA TYR A 41 13.09 3.15 -3.24
C TYR A 41 12.96 4.12 -4.40
N GLY A 42 13.42 5.35 -4.20
CA GLY A 42 13.38 6.37 -5.24
C GLY A 42 13.83 7.73 -4.74
N ASP A 43 13.96 8.66 -5.67
CA ASP A 43 14.16 10.07 -5.34
C ASP A 43 12.81 10.77 -5.19
N TRP A 44 12.28 10.89 -3.96
CA TRP A 44 10.98 11.50 -3.66
C TRP A 44 10.94 13.01 -3.89
N THR A 45 12.06 13.63 -4.25
CA THR A 45 12.07 15.00 -4.78
C THR A 45 11.66 15.05 -6.25
N SER A 46 11.73 13.92 -6.97
CA SER A 46 11.34 13.81 -8.36
C SER A 46 9.82 13.97 -8.56
N PRO A 47 9.38 14.78 -9.55
CA PRO A 47 7.97 14.86 -9.91
C PRO A 47 7.35 13.53 -10.35
N SER A 48 8.13 12.58 -10.88
CA SER A 48 7.64 11.27 -11.33
C SER A 48 7.01 10.47 -10.18
N LEU A 49 7.56 10.60 -8.97
CA LEU A 49 7.11 9.84 -7.80
C LEU A 49 5.90 10.45 -7.09
N LYS A 50 5.44 11.65 -7.48
CA LYS A 50 4.28 12.30 -6.84
C LYS A 50 3.01 11.45 -6.91
N SER A 51 2.85 10.67 -7.97
CA SER A 51 1.70 9.78 -8.18
C SER A 51 1.61 8.65 -7.14
N TRP A 52 2.71 8.30 -6.48
CA TRP A 52 2.76 7.24 -5.48
C TRP A 52 2.13 7.62 -4.14
N LYS A 53 2.10 8.92 -3.78
CA LYS A 53 1.76 9.38 -2.42
C LYS A 53 0.49 8.75 -1.85
N GLY A 54 -0.61 8.73 -2.61
CA GLY A 54 -1.87 8.14 -2.17
C GLY A 54 -1.79 6.62 -2.03
N CYS A 55 -1.10 5.96 -2.97
CA CYS A 55 -0.93 4.51 -3.00
C CYS A 55 -0.13 4.01 -1.79
N LEU A 56 0.95 4.71 -1.41
CA LEU A 56 1.80 4.31 -0.28
C LEU A 56 1.06 4.31 1.05
N LEU A 57 0.30 5.37 1.32
CA LEU A 57 -0.45 5.53 2.56
C LEU A 57 -1.50 4.42 2.72
N ASN A 58 -2.22 4.11 1.63
CA ASN A 58 -3.25 3.07 1.66
C ASN A 58 -2.68 1.66 1.84
N ASN A 59 -1.44 1.42 1.41
CA ASN A 59 -0.81 0.09 1.45
C ASN A 59 0.25 -0.06 2.54
N SER A 60 0.44 0.95 3.41
CA SER A 60 1.49 0.98 4.44
C SER A 60 2.88 0.70 3.87
N ILE A 61 3.18 1.28 2.71
CA ILE A 61 4.49 1.14 2.06
C ILE A 61 5.37 2.31 2.51
N THR A 62 6.56 2.00 3.02
CA THR A 62 7.51 3.00 3.52
C THR A 62 8.36 3.55 2.37
N PRO A 63 8.33 4.87 2.09
CA PRO A 63 9.23 5.47 1.12
C PRO A 63 10.65 5.56 1.65
N MET A 64 11.61 5.05 0.87
CA MET A 64 13.04 5.13 1.12
C MET A 64 13.62 6.18 0.17
N GLN A 65 14.11 7.28 0.73
CA GLN A 65 14.69 8.38 -0.04
C GLN A 65 16.15 8.10 -0.37
N GLN A 66 16.48 8.27 -1.65
CA GLN A 66 17.85 8.33 -2.11
C GLN A 66 17.97 9.40 -3.18
N PHE A 67 18.79 10.42 -2.92
CA PHE A 67 19.01 11.51 -3.88
C PHE A 67 19.80 11.01 -5.10
N ALA A 68 19.32 11.35 -6.29
CA ALA A 68 20.06 11.15 -7.51
C ALA A 68 21.15 12.23 -7.65
N TYR A 69 22.42 11.86 -7.43
CA TYR A 69 23.55 12.82 -7.58
C TYR A 69 23.80 13.22 -9.04
N THR A 70 23.41 12.36 -9.99
CA THR A 70 23.46 12.60 -11.43
C THR A 70 22.37 11.77 -12.09
N SER A 71 21.65 12.35 -13.05
CA SER A 71 20.58 11.67 -13.78
C SER A 71 21.08 10.38 -14.45
N GLY A 72 20.32 9.29 -14.31
CA GLY A 72 20.63 8.00 -14.93
C GLY A 72 21.69 7.16 -14.21
N LYS A 73 21.99 7.43 -12.93
CA LYS A 73 22.81 6.54 -12.09
C LYS A 73 21.96 5.74 -11.11
N ASN A 74 22.41 4.52 -10.85
CA ASN A 74 21.77 3.47 -10.06
C ASN A 74 21.88 3.69 -8.55
N SER A 75 21.71 4.94 -8.10
CA SER A 75 21.84 5.31 -6.69
C SER A 75 20.73 4.68 -5.84
N THR A 76 19.51 4.64 -6.36
CA THR A 76 18.34 4.04 -5.71
C THR A 76 18.44 2.52 -5.67
N ASP A 77 18.97 1.91 -6.73
CA ASP A 77 19.26 0.46 -6.77
C ASP A 77 20.26 0.05 -5.70
N GLY A 78 21.34 0.84 -5.53
CA GLY A 78 22.32 0.61 -4.49
C GLY A 78 21.73 0.66 -3.08
N ALA A 79 20.87 1.65 -2.80
CA ALA A 79 20.16 1.75 -1.52
C ALA A 79 19.24 0.53 -1.30
N MET A 80 18.51 0.11 -2.34
CA MET A 80 17.65 -1.07 -2.27
C MET A 80 18.43 -2.37 -2.01
N ILE A 81 19.58 -2.55 -2.67
CA ILE A 81 20.44 -3.72 -2.49
C ILE A 81 21.00 -3.78 -1.06
N ILE A 82 21.46 -2.65 -0.52
CA ILE A 82 21.98 -2.57 0.86
C ILE A 82 20.88 -2.99 1.85
N ASP A 83 19.70 -2.37 1.74
CA ASP A 83 18.57 -2.70 2.60
C ASP A 83 18.11 -4.15 2.46
N ALA A 84 18.11 -4.69 1.23
CA ALA A 84 17.77 -6.09 0.99
C ALA A 84 18.72 -7.05 1.72
N MET A 85 20.02 -6.76 1.67
CA MET A 85 21.04 -7.56 2.34
C MET A 85 20.95 -7.43 3.86
N ASP A 86 20.71 -6.23 4.38
CA ASP A 86 20.49 -6.03 5.82
C ASP A 86 19.27 -6.82 6.31
N LEU A 87 18.15 -6.76 5.56
CA LEU A 87 16.95 -7.55 5.86
C LEU A 87 17.23 -9.05 5.77
N LEU A 88 18.00 -9.49 4.77
CA LEU A 88 18.36 -10.90 4.58
C LEU A 88 19.13 -11.43 5.80
N TYR A 89 20.11 -10.69 6.29
CA TYR A 89 20.93 -11.09 7.42
C TYR A 89 20.19 -11.06 8.77
N THR A 90 18.99 -10.47 8.85
CA THR A 90 18.14 -10.63 10.03
C THR A 90 17.59 -12.06 10.19
N GLY A 91 17.57 -12.86 9.11
CA GLY A 91 17.10 -14.26 9.14
C GLY A 91 15.60 -14.45 9.43
N ARG A 92 14.80 -13.37 9.42
CA ARG A 92 13.37 -13.42 9.81
C ARG A 92 12.39 -13.55 8.64
N PHE A 93 12.88 -13.53 7.41
CA PHE A 93 12.07 -13.58 6.19
C PHE A 93 12.23 -14.91 5.49
N SER A 94 11.09 -15.49 5.11
CA SER A 94 11.06 -16.72 4.31
C SER A 94 11.10 -16.43 2.81
N ALA A 95 10.75 -15.20 2.40
CA ALA A 95 10.81 -14.79 1.00
C ALA A 95 11.09 -13.29 0.82
N PHE A 96 11.63 -12.97 -0.35
CA PHE A 96 11.78 -11.61 -0.85
C PHE A 96 10.95 -11.44 -2.14
N CYS A 97 10.24 -10.32 -2.23
CA CYS A 97 9.61 -9.85 -3.45
C CYS A 97 10.42 -8.67 -3.98
N ILE A 98 11.05 -8.85 -5.14
CA ILE A 98 11.82 -7.81 -5.85
C ILE A 98 10.97 -7.32 -7.02
N VAL A 99 10.51 -6.08 -6.95
CA VAL A 99 9.65 -5.47 -7.97
C VAL A 99 10.47 -4.48 -8.77
N SER A 100 11.04 -4.95 -9.89
CA SER A 100 11.79 -4.16 -10.87
C SER A 100 11.90 -4.92 -12.19
N SER A 101 12.22 -4.20 -13.28
CA SER A 101 12.61 -4.82 -14.56
C SER A 101 14.10 -4.67 -14.85
N ASP A 102 14.88 -4.09 -13.94
CA ASP A 102 16.32 -3.89 -14.11
C ASP A 102 17.11 -5.20 -13.89
N SER A 103 18.03 -5.48 -14.81
CA SER A 103 18.94 -6.62 -14.72
C SER A 103 19.97 -6.49 -13.60
N ASP A 104 20.20 -5.30 -13.05
CA ASP A 104 21.17 -5.09 -11.97
C ASP A 104 20.82 -5.86 -10.69
N PHE A 105 19.54 -6.16 -10.48
CA PHE A 105 19.08 -7.00 -9.36
C PHE A 105 19.33 -8.49 -9.52
N THR A 106 19.86 -8.95 -10.67
CA THR A 106 20.18 -10.37 -10.92
C THR A 106 21.08 -10.96 -9.84
N ARG A 107 22.14 -10.25 -9.46
CA ARG A 107 23.08 -10.73 -8.43
C ARG A 107 22.47 -10.73 -7.03
N LEU A 108 21.61 -9.76 -6.73
CA LEU A 108 20.87 -9.72 -5.47
C LEU A 108 19.93 -10.94 -5.36
N ALA A 109 19.15 -11.22 -6.39
CA ALA A 109 18.24 -12.37 -6.43
C ALA A 109 19.00 -13.69 -6.24
N ALA A 110 20.08 -13.90 -7.00
CA ALA A 110 20.94 -15.07 -6.84
C ALA A 110 21.49 -15.21 -5.41
N ARG A 111 21.96 -14.09 -4.82
CA ARG A 111 22.53 -14.08 -3.47
C ARG A 111 21.50 -14.43 -2.38
N ILE A 112 20.26 -13.95 -2.51
CA ILE A 112 19.17 -14.32 -1.58
C ILE A 112 18.86 -15.82 -1.69
N ARG A 113 18.84 -16.38 -2.91
CA ARG A 113 18.62 -17.81 -3.14
C ARG A 113 19.71 -18.69 -2.55
N GLU A 114 20.97 -18.25 -2.64
CA GLU A 114 22.10 -18.95 -2.01
C GLU A 114 21.94 -19.07 -0.49
N GLN A 115 21.17 -18.18 0.16
CA GLN A 115 20.82 -18.28 1.59
C GLN A 115 19.62 -19.19 1.86
N GLY A 116 19.08 -19.86 0.84
CA GLY A 116 17.90 -20.72 0.97
C GLY A 116 16.59 -19.96 1.15
N VAL A 117 16.56 -18.67 0.83
CA VAL A 117 15.37 -17.81 0.95
C VAL A 117 14.68 -17.71 -0.42
N THR A 118 13.35 -17.81 -0.43
CA THR A 118 12.57 -17.74 -1.68
C THR A 118 12.64 -16.34 -2.29
N VAL A 119 12.67 -16.25 -3.63
CA VAL A 119 12.75 -14.98 -4.36
C VAL A 119 11.67 -14.95 -5.41
N TYR A 120 10.73 -14.03 -5.25
CA TYR A 120 9.70 -13.71 -6.23
C TYR A 120 10.11 -12.43 -6.96
N GLY A 121 10.29 -12.51 -8.27
CA GLY A 121 10.54 -11.35 -9.14
C GLY A 121 9.25 -10.84 -9.75
N PHE A 122 9.13 -9.52 -9.90
CA PHE A 122 8.01 -8.89 -10.58
C PHE A 122 8.52 -7.83 -11.55
N GLY A 123 8.16 -7.91 -12.82
CA GLY A 123 8.64 -6.96 -13.83
C GLY A 123 7.82 -6.97 -15.12
N GLU A 124 8.28 -6.18 -16.09
CA GLU A 124 7.69 -6.13 -17.43
C GLU A 124 8.13 -7.32 -18.29
N ARG A 125 7.41 -7.58 -19.39
CA ARG A 125 7.76 -8.64 -20.36
C ARG A 125 9.15 -8.49 -20.98
N LYS A 126 9.67 -7.26 -21.03
CA LYS A 126 11.01 -6.93 -21.56
C LYS A 126 12.15 -7.22 -20.58
N THR A 127 11.86 -7.71 -19.37
CA THR A 127 12.86 -8.00 -18.34
C THR A 127 13.89 -9.01 -18.85
N ASN A 128 15.16 -8.79 -18.52
CA ASN A 128 16.26 -9.65 -18.94
C ASN A 128 16.09 -11.08 -18.39
N THR A 129 16.32 -12.09 -19.24
CA THR A 129 16.21 -13.51 -18.89
C THR A 129 17.15 -13.93 -17.75
N ALA A 130 18.29 -13.26 -17.58
CA ALA A 130 19.21 -13.50 -16.48
C ALA A 130 18.58 -13.18 -15.12
N PHE A 131 17.86 -12.06 -15.02
CA PHE A 131 17.16 -11.70 -13.79
C PHE A 131 16.00 -12.67 -13.51
N ILE A 132 15.21 -12.99 -14.54
CA ILE A 132 14.12 -13.98 -14.45
C ILE A 132 14.65 -15.32 -13.93
N ALA A 133 15.73 -15.84 -14.51
CA ALA A 133 16.34 -17.11 -14.10
C ALA A 133 16.99 -17.05 -12.71
N ALA A 134 17.35 -15.86 -12.24
CA ALA A 134 17.85 -15.63 -10.90
C ALA A 134 16.75 -15.63 -9.84
N CYS A 135 15.47 -15.58 -10.19
CA CYS A 135 14.35 -15.75 -9.24
C CYS A 135 13.94 -17.22 -9.10
N HIS A 136 13.19 -17.55 -8.04
CA HIS A 136 12.50 -18.84 -7.96
C HIS A 136 11.26 -18.84 -8.85
N GLU A 137 10.54 -17.73 -8.83
CA GLU A 137 9.36 -17.48 -9.65
C GLU A 137 9.37 -16.02 -10.10
N PHE A 138 8.85 -15.76 -11.30
CA PHE A 138 8.80 -14.43 -11.88
C PHE A 138 7.42 -14.16 -12.46
N MET A 139 6.77 -13.09 -12.00
CA MET A 139 5.45 -12.68 -12.45
C MET A 139 5.55 -11.39 -13.27
N TYR A 140 4.75 -11.31 -14.33
CA TYR A 140 4.70 -10.13 -15.19
C TYR A 140 3.62 -9.15 -14.72
N PHE A 141 3.90 -7.84 -14.83
CA PHE A 141 2.95 -6.80 -14.41
C PHE A 141 1.59 -6.84 -15.14
N ASP A 142 1.56 -7.33 -16.38
CA ASP A 142 0.32 -7.45 -17.14
C ASP A 142 -0.60 -8.54 -16.59
N ALA A 143 -0.05 -9.67 -16.14
CA ALA A 143 -0.80 -10.75 -15.51
C ALA A 143 -1.50 -10.28 -14.22
N LEU A 144 -0.84 -9.44 -13.43
CA LEU A 144 -1.40 -8.89 -12.18
C LEU A 144 -2.65 -8.03 -12.40
N ASN A 145 -2.74 -7.35 -13.55
CA ASN A 145 -3.89 -6.49 -13.86
C ASN A 145 -5.08 -7.29 -14.40
N VAL A 146 -4.81 -8.36 -15.17
CA VAL A 146 -5.86 -9.24 -15.69
C VAL A 146 -6.56 -9.97 -14.54
N GLU A 147 -5.80 -10.45 -13.56
CA GLU A 147 -6.37 -11.16 -12.42
C GLU A 147 -7.22 -10.26 -11.52
N LEU A 148 -6.87 -8.97 -11.42
CA LEU A 148 -7.74 -7.97 -10.79
C LEU A 148 -9.03 -7.77 -11.57
N GLU A 149 -8.96 -7.64 -12.89
CA GLU A 149 -10.15 -7.44 -13.73
C GLU A 149 -11.07 -8.66 -13.68
N GLU A 150 -10.53 -9.88 -13.74
CA GLU A 150 -11.31 -11.12 -13.63
C GLU A 150 -11.91 -11.31 -12.23
N SER A 151 -11.16 -10.99 -11.17
CA SER A 151 -11.65 -11.01 -9.78
C SER A 151 -12.80 -10.02 -9.57
N LEU A 152 -12.76 -8.86 -10.24
CA LEU A 152 -13.81 -7.85 -10.20
C LEU A 152 -14.99 -8.16 -11.15
N ALA A 153 -14.77 -8.95 -12.20
CA ALA A 153 -15.76 -9.27 -13.22
C ALA A 153 -16.56 -10.57 -12.96
N ALA A 154 -16.13 -11.43 -12.02
CA ALA A 154 -16.87 -12.65 -11.69
C ALA A 154 -18.19 -12.34 -10.95
N PRO A 155 -19.37 -12.78 -11.45
CA PRO A 155 -20.64 -12.54 -10.80
C PRO A 155 -20.83 -13.44 -9.58
N LYS A 156 -21.38 -12.89 -8.51
CA LYS A 156 -21.85 -13.64 -7.35
C LYS A 156 -23.02 -14.57 -7.70
N SER A 157 -22.95 -15.78 -7.15
CA SER A 157 -24.03 -16.76 -6.88
C SER A 157 -24.23 -17.86 -7.95
N PRO A 158 -24.66 -19.07 -7.55
CA PRO A 158 -25.94 -19.28 -6.86
C PRO A 158 -25.85 -20.08 -5.55
N ARG A 159 -26.50 -19.58 -4.49
CA ARG A 159 -27.08 -20.45 -3.45
C ARG A 159 -28.47 -19.91 -3.08
N GLU A 160 -29.46 -20.34 -3.85
CA GLU A 160 -30.83 -20.50 -3.34
C GLU A 160 -30.78 -21.54 -2.19
N ALA A 161 -31.52 -21.46 -1.10
CA ALA A 161 -32.70 -20.69 -0.79
C ALA A 161 -32.72 -20.31 0.69
N MET A 162 -33.07 -19.07 1.00
CA MET A 162 -34.02 -18.72 2.05
C MET A 162 -34.58 -17.34 1.67
N ALA A 163 -35.91 -17.27 1.58
CA ALA A 163 -36.68 -16.13 1.10
C ALA A 163 -36.27 -14.80 1.77
N PRO A 164 -36.31 -13.66 1.07
CA PRO A 164 -35.93 -12.39 1.66
C PRO A 164 -37.01 -11.93 2.65
N VAL A 165 -36.67 -11.95 3.94
CA VAL A 165 -37.36 -11.09 4.91
C VAL A 165 -36.96 -9.67 4.56
N LEU A 166 -37.94 -8.89 4.10
CA LEU A 166 -37.82 -7.48 3.80
C LEU A 166 -37.53 -6.70 5.09
N VAL A 167 -36.26 -6.58 5.48
CA VAL A 167 -35.86 -5.65 6.55
C VAL A 167 -35.76 -4.26 5.94
N ARG A 168 -36.90 -3.58 5.97
CA ARG A 168 -37.06 -2.15 5.74
C ARG A 168 -36.20 -1.40 6.76
N THR A 169 -35.08 -0.81 6.34
CA THR A 169 -34.31 0.13 7.17
C THR A 169 -35.16 1.38 7.38
N GLN A 170 -35.88 1.42 8.51
CA GLN A 170 -36.55 2.64 8.95
C GLN A 170 -35.47 3.63 9.39
N GLN A 171 -35.24 4.66 8.59
CA GLN A 171 -34.63 5.90 9.08
C GLN A 171 -35.57 6.47 10.14
N THR A 172 -35.24 6.27 11.41
CA THR A 172 -35.87 6.99 12.52
C THR A 172 -35.21 8.37 12.60
N THR A 173 -35.84 9.36 11.97
CA THR A 173 -35.53 10.77 12.27
C THR A 173 -35.95 11.02 13.71
N ARG A 174 -34.99 11.03 14.64
CA ARG A 174 -35.26 11.51 16.00
C ARG A 174 -35.55 13.01 15.91
N PRO A 175 -36.64 13.51 16.51
CA PRO A 175 -36.87 14.96 16.56
C PRO A 175 -35.74 15.61 17.37
N LEU A 176 -35.20 16.73 16.86
CA LEU A 176 -34.17 17.50 17.56
C LEU A 176 -34.73 18.04 18.89
N ASP A 177 -33.94 17.85 19.95
CA ASP A 177 -34.26 18.32 21.30
C ASP A 177 -34.33 19.86 21.31
N GLN A 178 -35.51 20.41 21.65
CA GLN A 178 -35.72 21.84 21.76
C GLN A 178 -34.83 22.50 22.83
N ALA A 179 -34.39 21.76 23.85
CA ALA A 179 -33.46 22.28 24.84
C ALA A 179 -32.08 22.54 24.23
N ALA A 180 -31.60 21.64 23.36
CA ALA A 180 -30.33 21.81 22.65
C ALA A 180 -30.36 23.00 21.68
N LEU A 181 -31.48 23.20 20.97
CA LEU A 181 -31.67 24.35 20.09
C LEU A 181 -31.66 25.68 20.84
N LYS A 182 -32.32 25.74 22.01
CA LYS A 182 -32.30 26.94 22.85
C LYS A 182 -30.90 27.23 23.42
N GLY A 183 -30.16 26.19 23.83
CA GLY A 183 -28.79 26.34 24.30
C GLY A 183 -27.85 26.93 23.24
N LEU A 184 -27.96 26.44 21.99
CA LEU A 184 -27.20 26.97 20.86
C LEU A 184 -27.57 28.43 20.55
N ALA A 185 -28.86 28.77 20.55
CA ALA A 185 -29.32 30.13 20.29
C ALA A 185 -28.81 31.12 21.36
N LEU A 186 -28.86 30.73 22.64
CA LEU A 186 -28.39 31.56 23.75
C LEU A 186 -26.88 31.80 23.70
N ALA A 187 -26.11 30.76 23.34
CA ALA A 187 -24.66 30.86 23.18
C ALA A 187 -24.26 31.82 22.06
N VAL A 188 -25.02 31.87 20.96
CA VAL A 188 -24.78 32.82 19.87
C VAL A 188 -25.14 34.25 20.26
N THR A 189 -26.25 34.45 21.00
CA THR A 189 -26.69 35.80 21.38
C THR A 189 -25.84 36.45 22.48
N ASN A 190 -25.27 35.66 23.40
CA ASN A 190 -24.49 36.17 24.53
C ASN A 190 -22.98 36.19 24.30
N ALA A 191 -22.52 35.79 23.10
CA ALA A 191 -21.10 35.83 22.78
C ALA A 191 -20.62 37.28 22.57
N PRO A 192 -19.56 37.72 23.26
CA PRO A 192 -18.94 39.00 22.95
C PRO A 192 -18.39 38.94 21.51
N ILE A 193 -18.80 39.90 20.68
CA ILE A 193 -18.37 40.00 19.28
C ILE A 193 -16.87 40.30 19.28
N TYR A 194 -16.04 39.29 19.04
CA TYR A 194 -14.66 39.50 18.61
C TYR A 194 -14.66 39.79 17.10
N THR A 195 -13.67 40.56 16.65
CA THR A 195 -13.62 41.20 15.32
C THR A 195 -13.49 40.26 14.11
N ASP A 196 -13.73 38.98 14.29
CA ASP A 196 -13.84 38.00 13.21
C ASP A 196 -15.06 37.13 13.54
N ASN A 197 -15.97 36.93 12.57
CA ASN A 197 -17.31 36.29 12.63
C ASN A 197 -17.38 34.85 13.25
N TRP A 198 -16.72 34.61 14.38
CA TRP A 198 -16.58 33.34 15.06
C TRP A 198 -16.98 33.51 16.53
N VAL A 199 -17.81 32.58 17.01
CA VAL A 199 -18.27 32.53 18.41
C VAL A 199 -17.53 31.42 19.15
N ASN A 200 -16.88 31.76 20.27
CA ASN A 200 -16.25 30.77 21.14
C ASN A 200 -17.28 30.18 22.12
N LEU A 201 -17.64 28.92 21.90
CA LEU A 201 -18.63 28.19 22.70
C LEU A 201 -18.12 27.77 24.10
N ALA A 202 -16.80 27.81 24.35
CA ALA A 202 -16.21 27.43 25.64
C ALA A 202 -16.42 28.50 26.73
N THR A 203 -16.61 29.76 26.35
CA THR A 203 -16.81 30.89 27.28
C THR A 203 -18.24 31.05 27.79
N SER A 204 -19.21 30.34 27.20
CA SER A 204 -20.62 30.39 27.59
C SER A 204 -21.01 29.38 28.69
N ALA A 205 -20.06 28.64 29.25
CA ALA A 205 -20.30 27.69 30.34
C ALA A 205 -20.18 28.38 31.71
N ALA A 206 -21.06 29.35 31.98
CA ALA A 206 -21.33 29.82 33.33
C ALA A 206 -22.77 30.34 33.39
N ILE A 207 -23.73 29.41 33.44
CA ILE A 207 -25.01 29.42 34.19
C ILE A 207 -25.52 27.98 34.19
#